data_AF-A0ABC8TM05-F1
#
_entry.id   AF-A0ABC8TM05-F1
#
_cell.length_a   1.000
_cell.length_b   1.000
_cell.length_c   1.000
_cell.angle_alpha   90.00
_cell.angle_beta   90.00
_cell.angle_gamma   90.00
#
_symmetry.space_group_name_H-M   'P 1'
#
loop_
_entity.id
_entity.type
_entity.pdbx_description
1 polymer ?
#
loop_
_entity_poly.entity_id
_entity_poly.type
_entity_poly.pdbx_seq_one_letter_code
_entity_poly.pdbx_strand_id
1 'polypeptide(L)'
;MEKKHGIFSVHLNFFIVFTMMLHGLGHGFRIDQASSLRALRRAKMQGQVDQAEAEKWGVVGLSLGSEGSFEVGKMEDDVIKAGLLGQPLGVNFKQYAGYVNVDESKGRNLFYYFAEAVQDPSSKPLLLWLNGGPGCSSLGIGAMVELGPFGVEPDGRTLYSREFAWNKVANTLFLESPAGVGFSYSNTTSDYSTSGDTRTAQDTYTFLVNWFKRYPQYKARDFYIAGESYA
;
A
#
# COMPACT_ATOMS: atom_id res chain seq x y z
N MET A 1 -2.03 -8.26 45.50
CA MET A 1 -1.08 -7.20 45.05
C MET A 1 -1.50 -6.77 43.65
N GLU A 2 -2.62 -6.07 43.55
CA GLU A 2 -3.07 -5.35 42.35
C GLU A 2 -2.78 -3.87 42.58
N LYS A 3 -2.47 -3.12 41.51
CA LYS A 3 -2.20 -1.66 41.41
C LYS A 3 -0.79 -1.30 40.92
N LYS A 4 -0.35 -1.78 39.75
CA LYS A 4 0.74 -1.09 38.99
C LYS A 4 0.60 -1.06 37.45
N HIS A 5 -0.41 -1.69 36.84
CA HIS A 5 -0.54 -1.71 35.37
C HIS A 5 -1.40 -0.58 34.76
N GLY A 6 -2.13 0.21 35.55
CA GLY A 6 -2.98 1.29 35.02
C GLY A 6 -2.26 2.58 34.66
N ILE A 7 -1.10 2.87 35.26
CA ILE A 7 -0.46 4.20 35.13
C ILE A 7 0.45 4.28 33.89
N PHE A 8 1.07 3.17 33.48
CA PHE A 8 2.00 3.16 32.34
C PHE A 8 1.27 3.23 30.99
N SER A 9 0.07 2.64 30.89
CA SER A 9 -0.73 2.63 29.65
C SER A 9 -1.39 3.97 29.36
N VAL A 10 -1.79 4.73 30.40
CA VAL A 10 -2.42 6.05 30.23
C VAL A 10 -1.39 7.10 29.79
N HIS A 11 -0.16 7.05 30.30
CA HIS A 11 0.88 8.00 29.88
C HIS A 11 1.41 7.75 28.46
N LEU A 12 1.48 6.50 28.00
CA LEU A 12 1.89 6.19 26.63
C LEU A 12 0.85 6.65 25.60
N ASN A 13 -0.44 6.44 25.90
CA ASN A 13 -1.54 6.95 25.07
C ASN A 13 -1.62 8.48 25.07
N PHE A 14 -1.37 9.14 26.20
CA PHE A 14 -1.38 10.61 26.27
C PHE A 14 -0.21 11.24 25.50
N PHE A 15 0.96 10.57 25.46
CA PHE A 15 2.12 11.07 24.72
C PHE A 15 1.94 10.98 23.19
N ILE A 16 1.25 9.93 22.72
CA ILE A 16 0.92 9.76 21.28
C ILE A 16 -0.14 10.78 20.83
N VAL A 17 -1.14 11.08 21.68
CA VAL A 17 -2.16 12.09 21.37
C VAL A 17 -1.58 13.52 21.40
N PHE A 18 -0.58 13.80 22.25
CA PHE A 18 0.00 15.13 22.37
C PHE A 18 0.96 15.49 21.22
N THR A 19 1.67 14.51 20.64
CA THR A 19 2.52 14.76 19.46
C THR A 19 1.72 15.01 18.18
N MET A 20 0.48 14.53 18.10
CA MET A 20 -0.43 14.81 16.97
C MET A 20 -0.97 16.25 16.95
N MET A 21 -0.94 16.99 18.07
CA MET A 21 -1.52 18.35 18.13
C MET A 21 -0.52 19.48 17.83
N LEU A 22 0.78 19.22 17.73
CA LEU A 22 1.81 20.28 17.70
C LEU A 22 2.49 20.52 16.33
N HIS A 23 2.03 19.89 15.25
CA HIS A 23 2.52 20.20 13.89
C HIS A 23 1.45 20.82 12.98
N GLY A 24 0.64 21.72 13.56
CA GLY A 24 -0.26 22.60 12.82
C GLY A 24 0.47 23.83 12.28
N LEU A 25 1.38 23.66 11.32
CA LEU A 25 1.84 24.75 10.44
C LEU A 25 1.77 24.25 9.00
N GLY A 26 0.60 24.46 8.41
CA GLY A 26 0.29 24.02 7.06
C GLY A 26 0.94 24.88 5.99
N HIS A 27 1.43 24.21 4.95
CA HIS A 27 1.46 24.72 3.58
C HIS A 27 1.08 23.57 2.64
N GLY A 28 -0.21 23.46 2.37
CA GLY A 28 -0.77 22.63 1.31
C GLY A 28 -2.02 23.32 0.81
N PHE A 29 -2.06 23.68 -0.46
CA PHE A 29 -3.28 24.20 -1.09
C PHE A 29 -4.43 23.22 -0.82
N ARG A 30 -5.58 23.73 -0.34
CA ARG A 30 -6.80 22.92 -0.20
C ARG A 30 -7.27 22.49 -1.58
N ILE A 31 -6.86 21.31 -2.02
CA ILE A 31 -7.39 20.67 -3.22
C ILE A 31 -8.67 19.95 -2.80
N ASP A 32 -9.82 20.34 -3.38
CA ASP A 32 -11.08 19.61 -3.21
C ASP A 32 -10.98 18.28 -3.98
N GLN A 33 -10.48 17.26 -3.30
CA GLN A 33 -10.29 15.91 -3.85
C GLN A 33 -11.60 15.30 -4.36
N ALA A 34 -12.75 15.65 -3.76
CA ALA A 34 -14.05 15.12 -4.17
C ALA A 34 -14.54 15.74 -5.50
N SER A 35 -14.28 17.02 -5.74
CA SER A 35 -14.53 17.63 -7.06
C SER A 35 -13.61 17.05 -8.14
N SER A 36 -12.36 16.77 -7.75
CA SER A 36 -11.29 16.26 -8.61
C SER A 36 -11.56 14.84 -9.08
N LEU A 37 -11.97 13.97 -8.15
CA LEU A 37 -12.39 12.60 -8.45
C LEU A 37 -13.62 12.57 -9.37
N ARG A 38 -14.56 13.51 -9.18
CA ARG A 38 -15.73 13.66 -10.06
C ARG A 38 -15.34 14.14 -11.46
N ALA A 39 -14.35 15.01 -11.59
CA ALA A 39 -13.82 15.45 -12.87
C ALA A 39 -13.13 14.29 -13.62
N LEU A 40 -12.23 13.57 -12.95
CA LEU A 40 -11.53 12.41 -13.52
C LEU A 40 -12.51 11.32 -14.00
N ARG A 41 -13.55 11.02 -13.19
CA ARG A 41 -14.60 10.06 -13.58
C ARG A 41 -15.34 10.52 -14.84
N ARG A 42 -15.63 11.81 -14.98
CA ARG A 42 -16.28 12.36 -16.18
C ARG A 42 -15.38 12.27 -17.41
N ALA A 43 -14.10 12.65 -17.28
CA ALA A 43 -13.11 12.54 -18.36
C ALA A 43 -12.94 11.09 -18.85
N LYS A 44 -12.86 10.13 -17.92
CA LYS A 44 -12.77 8.69 -18.24
C LYS A 44 -14.02 8.17 -18.96
N MET A 45 -15.21 8.67 -18.62
CA MET A 45 -16.45 8.31 -19.32
C MET A 45 -16.57 8.96 -20.71
N GLN A 46 -15.84 10.05 -20.97
CA GLN A 46 -15.86 10.78 -22.24
C GLN A 46 -14.70 10.42 -23.18
N GLY A 47 -13.74 9.62 -22.73
CA GLY A 47 -12.63 9.15 -23.57
C GLY A 47 -11.62 10.23 -23.97
N GLN A 48 -11.65 11.41 -23.34
CA GLN A 48 -10.73 12.52 -23.59
C GLN A 48 -10.15 13.01 -22.27
N VAL A 49 -8.81 12.99 -22.14
CA VAL A 49 -8.09 13.73 -21.09
C VAL A 49 -7.49 14.95 -21.77
N ASP A 50 -7.91 16.14 -21.32
CA ASP A 50 -7.51 17.42 -21.91
C ASP A 50 -6.10 17.83 -21.41
N GLN A 51 -5.28 18.32 -22.33
CA GLN A 51 -3.87 18.66 -22.10
C GLN A 51 -3.72 19.83 -21.11
N ALA A 52 -4.70 20.73 -21.07
CA ALA A 52 -4.76 21.84 -20.12
C ALA A 52 -5.08 21.40 -18.68
N GLU A 53 -5.80 20.28 -18.50
CA GLU A 53 -5.99 19.71 -17.17
C GLU A 53 -4.68 19.08 -16.66
N ALA A 54 -3.91 18.39 -17.52
CA ALA A 54 -2.63 17.79 -17.15
C ALA A 54 -1.61 18.81 -16.60
N GLU A 55 -1.57 20.03 -17.16
CA GLU A 55 -0.71 21.12 -16.64
C GLU A 55 -1.18 21.66 -15.30
N LYS A 56 -2.50 21.80 -15.10
CA LYS A 56 -3.10 22.19 -13.81
C LYS A 56 -2.79 21.17 -12.69
N TRP A 57 -2.61 19.91 -13.06
CA TRP A 57 -2.29 18.80 -12.17
C TRP A 57 -0.79 18.63 -11.85
N GLY A 58 0.10 19.51 -12.33
CA GLY A 58 1.53 19.35 -12.06
C GLY A 58 2.13 18.08 -12.66
N VAL A 59 1.50 17.52 -13.70
CA VAL A 59 1.98 16.32 -14.43
C VAL A 59 3.25 16.64 -15.24
N VAL A 60 3.67 17.92 -15.25
CA VAL A 60 4.91 18.40 -15.86
C VAL A 60 6.11 17.92 -15.05
N GLY A 61 6.62 16.73 -15.40
CA GLY A 61 7.90 16.24 -14.91
C GLY A 61 7.91 14.80 -14.39
N LEU A 62 6.86 14.00 -14.57
CA LEU A 62 7.01 12.54 -14.50
C LEU A 62 7.77 12.10 -15.76
N SER A 63 9.10 12.15 -15.70
CA SER A 63 9.95 11.35 -16.59
C SER A 63 9.63 9.90 -16.30
N LEU A 64 8.57 9.38 -16.91
CA LEU A 64 8.32 7.96 -17.04
C LEU A 64 9.58 7.41 -17.67
N GLY A 65 10.40 6.74 -16.87
CA GLY A 65 11.59 6.05 -17.36
C GLY A 65 11.18 5.21 -18.57
N SER A 66 12.06 5.14 -19.57
CA SER A 66 11.85 4.32 -20.77
C SER A 66 11.21 2.99 -20.39
N GLU A 67 10.26 2.48 -21.19
CA GLU A 67 9.73 1.13 -21.08
C GLU A 67 10.86 0.09 -21.19
N GLY A 68 11.65 -0.04 -20.12
CA GLY A 68 12.54 -1.16 -19.91
C GLY A 68 11.65 -2.38 -19.82
N SER A 69 12.05 -3.44 -20.52
CA SER A 69 11.38 -4.74 -20.43
C SER A 69 11.68 -5.34 -19.06
N PHE A 70 11.00 -4.87 -18.01
CA PHE A 70 11.08 -5.48 -16.70
C PHE A 70 10.68 -6.95 -16.82
N GLU A 71 11.55 -7.87 -16.40
CA GLU A 71 11.16 -9.25 -16.22
C GLU A 71 10.23 -9.34 -15.02
N VAL A 72 8.93 -9.35 -15.29
CA VAL A 72 7.92 -9.25 -14.24
C VAL A 72 7.67 -10.59 -13.55
N GLY A 73 8.04 -11.74 -14.12
CA GLY A 73 7.72 -13.06 -13.53
C GLY A 73 6.21 -13.36 -13.53
N LYS A 74 5.80 -14.43 -12.85
CA LYS A 74 4.41 -14.92 -12.84
C LYS A 74 3.79 -14.84 -11.45
N MET A 75 2.46 -14.63 -11.36
CA MET A 75 1.78 -14.55 -10.07
C MET A 75 1.84 -15.86 -9.27
N GLU A 76 1.95 -17.00 -9.95
CA GLU A 76 1.96 -18.33 -9.31
C GLU A 76 3.20 -18.54 -8.43
N ASP A 77 4.27 -17.82 -8.71
CA ASP A 77 5.53 -17.87 -7.96
C ASP A 77 5.39 -17.15 -6.61
N ASP A 78 4.48 -16.17 -6.52
CA ASP A 78 4.25 -15.36 -5.32
C ASP A 78 3.18 -15.95 -4.39
N VAL A 79 2.53 -17.06 -4.78
CA VAL A 79 1.45 -17.69 -3.99
C VAL A 79 1.97 -18.24 -2.66
N ILE A 80 1.33 -17.85 -1.55
CA ILE A 80 1.59 -18.41 -0.21
C ILE A 80 0.81 -19.73 -0.06
N LYS A 81 1.33 -20.82 -0.65
CA LYS A 81 0.63 -22.11 -0.81
C LYS A 81 0.24 -22.79 0.51
N ALA A 82 1.09 -22.69 1.53
CA ALA A 82 0.88 -23.34 2.83
C ALA A 82 0.12 -22.45 3.84
N GLY A 83 -0.27 -21.25 3.44
CA GLY A 83 -0.69 -20.20 4.37
C GLY A 83 0.50 -19.59 5.13
N LEU A 84 0.20 -18.58 5.96
CA LEU A 84 1.18 -17.96 6.84
C LEU A 84 1.44 -18.85 8.07
N LEU A 85 2.65 -18.74 8.63
CA LEU A 85 2.95 -19.36 9.93
C LEU A 85 2.03 -18.76 11.00
N GLY A 86 1.45 -19.62 11.85
CA GLY A 86 0.51 -19.20 12.90
C GLY A 86 -0.90 -18.86 12.38
N GLN A 87 -1.17 -18.98 11.08
CA GLN A 87 -2.49 -18.72 10.51
C GLN A 87 -3.54 -19.73 11.00
N PRO A 88 -4.78 -19.29 11.30
CA PRO A 88 -5.87 -20.20 11.66
C PRO A 88 -6.24 -21.13 10.49
N LEU A 89 -6.75 -22.32 10.83
CA LEU A 89 -7.28 -23.28 9.87
C LEU A 89 -8.58 -22.76 9.23
N GLY A 90 -8.88 -23.24 8.02
CA GLY A 90 -10.13 -22.92 7.32
C GLY A 90 -10.16 -21.57 6.60
N VAL A 91 -9.02 -20.92 6.44
CA VAL A 91 -8.89 -19.74 5.58
C VAL A 91 -9.07 -20.16 4.12
N ASN A 92 -10.04 -19.53 3.45
CA ASN A 92 -10.43 -19.88 2.08
C ASN A 92 -10.34 -18.68 1.13
N PHE A 93 -9.18 -18.02 1.10
CA PHE A 93 -8.82 -17.02 0.08
C PHE A 93 -7.33 -17.15 -0.25
N LYS A 94 -6.95 -16.72 -1.45
CA LYS A 94 -5.55 -16.77 -1.87
C LYS A 94 -4.79 -15.57 -1.34
N GLN A 95 -3.54 -15.81 -1.02
CA GLN A 95 -2.60 -14.80 -0.53
C GLN A 95 -1.32 -14.90 -1.35
N TYR A 96 -0.73 -13.74 -1.60
CA TYR A 96 0.48 -13.60 -2.39
C TYR A 96 1.43 -12.65 -1.69
N ALA A 97 2.71 -12.90 -1.80
CA ALA A 97 3.75 -11.97 -1.36
C ALA A 97 4.96 -12.09 -2.26
N GLY A 98 5.55 -10.95 -2.61
CA GLY A 98 6.70 -10.95 -3.47
C GLY A 98 7.25 -9.55 -3.69
N TYR A 99 8.21 -9.47 -4.60
CA TYR A 99 8.88 -8.23 -4.96
C TYR A 99 8.57 -7.84 -6.39
N VAL A 100 8.43 -6.54 -6.62
CA VAL A 100 8.37 -5.96 -7.97
C VAL A 100 9.51 -4.97 -8.09
N ASN A 101 10.33 -5.15 -9.13
CA ASN A 101 11.40 -4.24 -9.45
C ASN A 101 10.82 -2.93 -10.03
N VAL A 102 11.30 -1.80 -9.52
CA VAL A 102 10.90 -0.45 -9.94
C VAL A 102 12.05 0.37 -10.50
N ASP A 103 13.29 -0.11 -10.34
CA ASP A 103 14.49 0.44 -10.97
C ASP A 103 15.57 -0.65 -11.07
N GLU A 104 15.78 -1.19 -12.27
CA GLU A 104 16.74 -2.28 -12.50
C GLU A 104 18.18 -1.81 -12.26
N SER A 105 18.49 -0.57 -12.67
CA SER A 105 19.83 -0.01 -12.56
C SER A 105 20.29 0.16 -11.10
N LYS A 106 19.33 0.43 -10.22
CA LYS A 106 19.56 0.57 -8.77
C LYS A 106 19.31 -0.72 -8.00
N GLY A 107 18.72 -1.73 -8.64
CA GLY A 107 18.23 -2.93 -7.98
C GLY A 107 17.15 -2.59 -6.93
N ARG A 108 16.28 -1.63 -7.24
CA ARG A 108 15.22 -1.15 -6.34
C ARG A 108 13.99 -2.03 -6.48
N ASN A 109 13.56 -2.64 -5.39
CA ASN A 109 12.46 -3.60 -5.37
C ASN A 109 11.50 -3.25 -4.22
N LEU A 110 10.21 -3.15 -4.54
CA LEU A 110 9.16 -2.95 -3.54
C LEU A 110 8.48 -4.28 -3.23
N PHE A 111 8.39 -4.59 -1.93
CA PHE A 111 7.67 -5.73 -1.40
C PHE A 111 6.18 -5.42 -1.31
N TYR A 112 5.36 -6.43 -1.61
CA TYR A 112 3.92 -6.36 -1.40
C TYR A 112 3.39 -7.63 -0.74
N TYR A 113 2.28 -7.47 -0.03
CA TYR A 113 1.42 -8.55 0.42
C TYR A 113 0.02 -8.33 -0.16
N PHE A 114 -0.53 -9.34 -0.80
CA PHE A 114 -1.83 -9.28 -1.47
C PHE A 114 -2.73 -10.39 -0.94
N ALA A 115 -3.90 -10.01 -0.44
CA ALA A 115 -4.95 -10.93 -0.02
C ALA A 115 -6.17 -10.76 -0.93
N GLU A 116 -6.56 -11.83 -1.61
CA GLU A 116 -7.79 -11.84 -2.38
C GLU A 116 -9.02 -11.69 -1.48
N ALA A 117 -10.11 -11.24 -2.09
CA ALA A 117 -11.36 -11.15 -1.39
C ALA A 117 -11.85 -12.54 -0.95
N VAL A 118 -12.42 -12.64 0.25
CA VAL A 118 -12.89 -13.91 0.83
C VAL A 118 -13.99 -14.55 -0.03
N GLN A 119 -14.85 -13.74 -0.64
CA GLN A 119 -15.96 -14.21 -1.46
C GLN A 119 -15.91 -13.59 -2.84
N ASP A 120 -15.93 -14.44 -3.86
CA ASP A 120 -15.95 -14.06 -5.28
C ASP A 120 -14.93 -12.97 -5.62
N PRO A 121 -13.61 -13.23 -5.43
CA PRO A 121 -12.56 -12.24 -5.71
C PRO A 121 -12.62 -11.71 -7.15
N SER A 122 -13.11 -12.53 -8.08
CA SER A 122 -13.40 -12.17 -9.47
C SER A 122 -14.53 -11.17 -9.69
N SER A 123 -15.32 -10.77 -8.70
CA SER A 123 -16.28 -9.65 -8.80
C SER A 123 -15.93 -8.46 -7.91
N LYS A 124 -15.02 -8.61 -6.94
CA LYS A 124 -14.64 -7.55 -5.99
C LYS A 124 -13.60 -6.59 -6.55
N PRO A 125 -13.59 -5.31 -6.13
CA PRO A 125 -12.60 -4.32 -6.56
C PRO A 125 -11.18 -4.67 -6.09
N LEU A 126 -10.18 -4.01 -6.67
CA LEU A 126 -8.80 -4.02 -6.17
C LEU A 126 -8.55 -2.74 -5.37
N LEU A 127 -8.01 -2.88 -4.17
CA LEU A 127 -7.66 -1.78 -3.28
C LEU A 127 -6.16 -1.82 -3.00
N LEU A 128 -5.44 -0.78 -3.41
CA LEU A 128 -4.09 -0.50 -2.91
C LEU A 128 -4.22 0.23 -1.56
N TRP A 129 -3.52 -0.28 -0.54
CA TRP A 129 -3.40 0.33 0.78
C TRP A 129 -1.95 0.77 1.05
N LEU A 130 -1.80 2.01 1.53
CA LEU A 130 -0.53 2.65 1.87
C LEU A 130 -0.58 3.24 3.29
N ASN A 131 0.31 2.83 4.18
CA ASN A 131 0.56 3.58 5.42
C ASN A 131 1.61 4.67 5.18
N GLY A 132 1.51 5.78 5.92
CA GLY A 132 2.37 6.96 5.77
C GLY A 132 3.65 6.94 6.61
N GLY A 133 3.80 7.95 7.49
CA GLY A 133 5.01 8.18 8.31
C GLY A 133 5.64 9.53 8.00
N PRO A 134 6.41 9.69 6.90
CA PRO A 134 6.79 8.71 5.88
C PRO A 134 7.72 7.60 6.41
N GLY A 135 7.66 6.41 5.80
CA GLY A 135 8.55 5.30 6.11
C GLY A 135 7.95 4.18 6.97
N CYS A 136 6.65 4.24 7.27
CA CYS A 136 5.96 3.17 7.99
C CYS A 136 5.50 2.06 7.04
N SER A 137 5.49 0.82 7.53
CA SER A 137 5.14 -0.35 6.72
C SER A 137 3.63 -0.56 6.60
N SER A 138 3.15 -0.70 5.37
CA SER A 138 1.76 -1.08 5.06
C SER A 138 1.44 -2.53 5.43
N LEU A 139 2.44 -3.42 5.44
CA LEU A 139 2.27 -4.78 5.93
C LEU A 139 2.16 -4.76 7.47
N GLY A 140 3.12 -4.13 8.13
CA GLY A 140 3.26 -4.14 9.58
C GLY A 140 2.12 -3.44 10.29
N ILE A 141 1.64 -2.31 9.79
CA ILE A 141 0.53 -1.56 10.38
C ILE A 141 -0.78 -1.94 9.68
N GLY A 142 -0.95 -1.58 8.41
CA GLY A 142 -2.17 -1.81 7.65
C GLY A 142 -2.66 -3.26 7.65
N ALA A 143 -1.82 -4.21 7.22
CA ALA A 143 -2.25 -5.59 7.10
C ALA A 143 -2.38 -6.27 8.47
N MET A 144 -1.36 -6.15 9.33
CA MET A 144 -1.26 -6.95 10.55
C MET A 144 -1.97 -6.32 11.75
N VAL A 145 -2.05 -5.00 11.85
CA VAL A 145 -2.67 -4.32 13.00
C VAL A 145 -4.08 -3.83 12.67
N GLU A 146 -4.29 -3.27 11.47
CA GLU A 146 -5.49 -2.50 11.18
C GLU A 146 -6.59 -3.30 10.46
N LEU A 147 -6.42 -3.54 9.16
CA LEU A 147 -7.53 -3.89 8.26
C LEU A 147 -7.29 -5.13 7.39
N GLY A 148 -6.11 -5.73 7.46
CA GLY A 148 -5.82 -6.97 6.74
C GLY A 148 -6.64 -8.17 7.26
N PRO A 149 -6.45 -9.35 6.63
CA PRO A 149 -7.20 -10.55 6.99
C PRO A 149 -6.92 -11.05 8.41
N PHE A 150 -5.71 -10.81 8.92
CA PHE A 150 -5.24 -11.36 10.19
C PHE A 150 -4.70 -10.30 11.14
N GLY A 151 -4.93 -10.50 12.42
CA GLY A 151 -4.20 -9.83 13.48
C GLY A 151 -3.14 -10.75 14.09
N VAL A 152 -2.14 -10.16 14.74
CA VAL A 152 -1.09 -10.90 15.46
C VAL A 152 -1.44 -10.95 16.94
N GLU A 153 -1.40 -12.14 17.53
CA GLU A 153 -1.60 -12.35 18.96
C GLU A 153 -0.41 -11.79 19.79
N PRO A 154 -0.59 -11.50 21.10
CA PRO A 154 0.48 -11.00 21.95
C PRO A 154 1.72 -11.88 22.06
N ASP A 155 1.63 -13.16 21.67
CA ASP A 155 2.76 -14.08 21.62
C ASP A 155 3.72 -13.80 20.44
N GLY A 156 3.31 -12.93 19.51
CA GLY A 156 4.08 -12.55 18.31
C GLY A 156 4.25 -13.69 17.30
N ARG A 157 3.47 -14.78 17.42
CA ARG A 157 3.63 -16.01 16.63
C ARG A 157 2.33 -16.52 16.06
N THR A 158 1.24 -16.33 16.78
CA THR A 158 -0.08 -16.80 16.39
C THR A 158 -0.85 -15.69 15.70
N LEU A 159 -1.60 -16.04 14.66
CA LEU A 159 -2.49 -15.12 13.96
C LEU A 159 -3.95 -15.45 14.29
N TYR A 160 -4.79 -14.42 14.35
CA TYR A 160 -6.25 -14.58 14.44
C TYR A 160 -6.93 -13.94 13.23
N SER A 161 -8.06 -14.51 12.80
CA SER A 161 -8.88 -13.94 11.73
C SER A 161 -9.61 -12.68 12.22
N ARG A 162 -9.49 -11.58 11.49
CA ARG A 162 -10.16 -10.32 11.86
C ARG A 162 -11.63 -10.31 11.42
N GLU A 163 -12.52 -9.96 12.34
CA GLU A 163 -13.96 -9.87 12.07
C GLU A 163 -14.28 -8.81 11.00
N PHE A 164 -13.59 -7.67 11.02
CA PHE A 164 -13.82 -6.55 10.10
C PHE A 164 -12.70 -6.38 9.06
N ALA A 165 -12.09 -7.49 8.63
CA ALA A 165 -11.07 -7.44 7.58
C ALA A 165 -11.63 -6.86 6.27
N TRP A 166 -10.88 -5.96 5.64
CA TRP A 166 -11.32 -5.30 4.40
C TRP A 166 -11.28 -6.25 3.19
N ASN A 167 -10.53 -7.33 3.27
CA ASN A 167 -10.58 -8.38 2.25
C ASN A 167 -11.92 -9.15 2.24
N LYS A 168 -12.86 -8.85 3.14
CA LYS A 168 -14.25 -9.32 3.01
C LYS A 168 -15.01 -8.65 1.87
N VAL A 169 -14.58 -7.46 1.43
CA VAL A 169 -15.29 -6.66 0.41
C VAL A 169 -14.42 -6.21 -0.77
N ALA A 170 -13.10 -6.37 -0.70
CA ALA A 170 -12.16 -6.03 -1.76
C ALA A 170 -11.01 -7.04 -1.86
N ASN A 171 -10.29 -7.04 -2.98
CA ASN A 171 -8.97 -7.64 -3.06
C ASN A 171 -7.97 -6.59 -2.56
N THR A 172 -7.25 -6.86 -1.46
CA THR A 172 -6.45 -5.85 -0.74
C THR A 172 -4.96 -6.06 -0.97
N LEU A 173 -4.31 -5.06 -1.54
CA LEU A 173 -2.88 -5.01 -1.86
C LEU A 173 -2.18 -4.03 -0.92
N PHE A 174 -1.31 -4.54 -0.06
CA PHE A 174 -0.50 -3.76 0.87
C PHE A 174 0.89 -3.61 0.29
N LEU A 175 1.31 -2.37 0.02
CA LEU A 175 2.61 -2.07 -0.57
C LEU A 175 3.53 -1.41 0.45
N GLU A 176 4.72 -1.96 0.66
CA GLU A 176 5.76 -1.32 1.45
C GLU A 176 6.54 -0.33 0.57
N SER A 177 6.36 0.96 0.81
CA SER A 177 6.95 2.04 -0.01
C SER A 177 7.33 3.23 0.89
N PRO A 178 8.45 3.93 0.64
CA PRO A 178 9.44 3.70 -0.43
C PRO A 178 10.40 2.52 -0.13
N ALA A 179 11.38 2.29 -1.02
CA ALA A 179 12.46 1.35 -0.76
C ALA A 179 13.20 1.68 0.54
N GLY A 180 13.45 0.66 1.37
CA GLY A 180 13.95 0.78 2.75
C GLY A 180 12.87 0.62 3.82
N VAL A 181 11.58 0.65 3.45
CA VAL A 181 10.47 0.35 4.35
C VAL A 181 10.22 -1.15 4.41
N GLY A 182 10.24 -1.71 5.61
CA GLY A 182 9.94 -3.13 5.84
C GLY A 182 10.87 -4.05 5.07
N PHE A 183 10.32 -4.84 4.16
CA PHE A 183 11.06 -5.74 3.28
C PHE A 183 11.49 -5.09 1.96
N SER A 184 10.93 -3.94 1.57
CA SER A 184 11.35 -3.22 0.36
C SER A 184 12.79 -2.74 0.46
N TYR A 185 13.55 -2.85 -0.63
CA TYR A 185 14.99 -2.59 -0.61
C TYR A 185 15.51 -1.97 -1.91
N SER A 186 16.73 -1.43 -1.83
CA SER A 186 17.57 -1.06 -2.98
C SER A 186 18.98 -1.63 -2.83
N ASN A 187 19.57 -2.08 -3.93
CA ASN A 187 20.99 -2.43 -3.97
C ASN A 187 21.90 -1.19 -3.97
N THR A 188 21.33 0.02 -4.13
CA THR A 188 22.07 1.28 -4.10
C THR A 188 21.82 2.04 -2.80
N THR A 189 22.80 2.06 -1.90
CA THR A 189 22.67 2.66 -0.55
C THR A 189 22.24 4.13 -0.55
N SER A 190 22.63 4.93 -1.56
CA SER A 190 22.24 6.34 -1.61
C SER A 190 20.74 6.57 -1.85
N ASP A 191 20.00 5.55 -2.28
CA ASP A 191 18.54 5.65 -2.43
C ASP A 191 17.84 5.92 -1.10
N TYR A 192 18.34 5.33 -0.01
CA TYR A 192 17.75 5.46 1.33
C TYR A 192 17.83 6.89 1.89
N SER A 193 18.74 7.72 1.37
CA SER A 193 18.88 9.13 1.78
C SER A 193 18.24 10.11 0.80
N THR A 194 17.67 9.61 -0.31
CA THR A 194 17.16 10.45 -1.39
C THR A 194 15.70 10.16 -1.75
N SER A 195 15.02 9.36 -0.93
CA SER A 195 13.56 9.22 -0.94
C SER A 195 12.86 10.57 -0.74
N GLY A 196 11.70 10.73 -1.38
CA GLY A 196 10.87 11.94 -1.32
C GLY A 196 9.64 11.77 -2.22
N ASP A 197 8.66 12.65 -2.08
CA ASP A 197 7.31 12.51 -2.66
C ASP A 197 7.32 12.12 -4.14
N THR A 198 8.09 12.85 -4.96
CA THR A 198 8.17 12.60 -6.40
C THR A 198 8.70 11.21 -6.72
N ARG A 199 9.77 10.78 -6.04
CA ARG A 199 10.35 9.46 -6.30
C ARG A 199 9.44 8.35 -5.80
N THR A 200 8.89 8.49 -4.59
CA THR A 200 7.96 7.51 -4.03
C THR A 200 6.73 7.34 -4.92
N ALA A 201 6.21 8.42 -5.50
CA ALA A 201 5.12 8.36 -6.46
C ALA A 201 5.52 7.66 -7.77
N GLN A 202 6.70 7.97 -8.33
CA GLN A 202 7.23 7.34 -9.55
C GLN A 202 7.47 5.84 -9.36
N ASP A 203 8.09 5.44 -8.25
CA ASP A 203 8.38 4.05 -7.93
C ASP A 203 7.06 3.28 -7.68
N THR A 204 6.10 3.87 -6.95
CA THR A 204 4.78 3.26 -6.73
C THR A 204 3.99 3.11 -8.02
N TYR A 205 4.07 4.08 -8.94
CA TYR A 205 3.48 3.98 -10.27
C TYR A 205 4.11 2.84 -11.08
N THR A 206 5.44 2.77 -11.11
CA THR A 206 6.19 1.71 -11.82
C THR A 206 5.87 0.34 -11.23
N PHE A 207 5.77 0.26 -9.89
CA PHE A 207 5.28 -0.92 -9.19
C PHE A 207 3.91 -1.34 -9.70
N LEU A 208 2.93 -0.44 -9.77
CA LEU A 208 1.57 -0.77 -10.23
C LEU A 208 1.55 -1.26 -11.68
N VAL A 209 2.26 -0.58 -12.58
CA VAL A 209 2.36 -1.01 -13.99
C VAL A 209 2.92 -2.42 -14.10
N ASN A 210 4.02 -2.70 -13.39
CA ASN A 210 4.64 -4.01 -13.40
C ASN A 210 3.78 -5.05 -12.68
N TRP A 211 3.19 -4.73 -11.54
CA TRP A 211 2.27 -5.61 -10.82
C TRP A 211 1.08 -6.01 -11.70
N PHE A 212 0.45 -5.09 -12.43
CA PHE A 212 -0.62 -5.42 -13.36
C PHE A 212 -0.16 -6.28 -14.55
N LYS A 213 1.11 -6.22 -14.96
CA LYS A 213 1.66 -7.18 -15.94
C LYS A 213 1.73 -8.59 -15.34
N ARG A 214 2.11 -8.74 -14.07
CA ARG A 214 2.15 -10.02 -13.34
C ARG A 214 0.75 -10.57 -13.03
N TYR A 215 -0.21 -9.68 -12.76
CA TYR A 215 -1.59 -9.97 -12.36
C TYR A 215 -2.60 -9.46 -13.40
N PRO A 216 -2.57 -9.97 -14.65
CA PRO A 216 -3.32 -9.40 -15.77
C PRO A 216 -4.85 -9.44 -15.58
N GLN A 217 -5.38 -10.38 -14.79
CA GLN A 217 -6.81 -10.50 -14.50
C GLN A 217 -7.38 -9.31 -13.71
N TYR A 218 -6.52 -8.50 -13.08
CA TYR A 218 -6.92 -7.31 -12.33
C TYR A 218 -6.91 -6.02 -13.16
N LYS A 219 -6.40 -6.02 -14.41
CA LYS A 219 -6.29 -4.81 -15.24
C LYS A 219 -7.61 -4.09 -15.52
N ALA A 220 -8.70 -4.85 -15.66
CA ALA A 220 -10.04 -4.31 -15.94
C ALA A 220 -10.85 -4.05 -14.67
N ARG A 221 -10.23 -4.21 -13.48
CA ARG A 221 -10.93 -4.11 -12.22
C ARG A 221 -11.15 -2.65 -11.80
N ASP A 222 -12.27 -2.40 -11.11
CA ASP A 222 -12.40 -1.18 -10.32
C ASP A 222 -11.21 -1.09 -9.33
N PHE A 223 -10.43 -0.02 -9.45
CA PHE A 223 -9.20 0.16 -8.70
C PHE A 223 -9.29 1.41 -7.84
N TYR A 224 -8.99 1.25 -6.55
CA TYR A 224 -8.99 2.30 -5.56
C TYR A 224 -7.62 2.37 -4.89
N ILE A 225 -7.18 3.58 -4.59
CA ILE A 225 -6.00 3.86 -3.77
C ILE A 225 -6.51 4.46 -2.47
N ALA A 226 -6.13 3.88 -1.35
CA ALA A 226 -6.41 4.39 -0.03
C ALA A 226 -5.14 4.33 0.83
N GLY A 227 -5.12 5.12 1.90
CA GLY A 227 -4.02 5.11 2.83
C GLY A 227 -4.30 5.91 4.08
N GLU A 228 -3.32 5.91 4.98
CA GLU A 228 -3.36 6.62 6.25
C GLU A 228 -2.15 7.55 6.41
N SER A 229 -2.39 8.70 7.05
CA SER A 229 -1.36 9.65 7.47
C SER A 229 -0.70 10.36 6.27
N TYR A 230 0.61 10.22 6.07
CA TYR A 230 1.34 10.84 4.96
C TYR A 230 1.00 10.26 3.56
N ALA A 231 0.27 9.14 3.51
CA ALA A 231 -0.08 8.43 2.28
C ALA A 231 -1.03 9.21 1.35
#